data_AF-A0A8S3HMB3-F1
#
_entry.id   AF-A0A8S3HMB3-F1
#
_cell.length_a   1.000
_cell.length_b   1.000
_cell.length_c   1.000
_cell.angle_alpha   90.00
_cell.angle_beta   90.00
_cell.angle_gamma   90.00
#
_symmetry.space_group_name_H-M   'P 1'
#
loop_
_entity.id
_entity.type
_entity.pdbx_description
1 polymer ?
#
loop_
_entity_poly.entity_id
_entity_poly.type
_entity_poly.pdbx_seq_one_letter_code
_entity_poly.pdbx_strand_id
1 'polypeptide(L)'
;MLKLPLLKLTILILSIGVCTIRCSSSMQWLHVVQPNLTAGHYGYIADEYGRHVILRGVDVETEQRNIPADQDRPIDPSLYDGRCPSNNNVYQEPPTCDIDYGKGMYNINDEWYSHNDFAQIRRWGFNVIRLCLSWSALEPTPGNYSKMYLERVEQ
;
A
#
# COMPACT_ATOMS: atom_id res chain seq x y z
N MET A 1 -27.26 73.68 -14.12
CA MET A 1 -26.05 72.87 -14.38
C MET A 1 -25.74 72.07 -13.11
N LEU A 2 -26.21 70.83 -13.01
CA LEU A 2 -25.97 69.95 -11.85
C LEU A 2 -24.63 69.21 -12.01
N LYS A 3 -23.78 69.24 -10.97
CA LYS A 3 -22.58 68.40 -10.83
C LYS A 3 -22.96 67.07 -10.17
N LEU A 4 -22.67 65.94 -10.80
CA LEU A 4 -22.65 64.62 -10.16
C LEU A 4 -21.24 64.28 -9.64
N PRO A 5 -21.08 63.70 -8.44
CA PRO A 5 -19.79 63.18 -8.01
C PRO A 5 -19.58 61.75 -8.51
N LEU A 6 -18.36 61.48 -8.99
CA LEU A 6 -17.87 60.16 -9.40
C LEU A 6 -17.68 59.27 -8.17
N LEU A 7 -18.45 58.19 -8.08
CA LEU A 7 -18.29 57.12 -7.09
C LEU A 7 -17.11 56.23 -7.53
N LYS A 8 -16.00 56.24 -6.78
CA LYS A 8 -14.88 55.31 -7.00
C LYS A 8 -15.23 53.96 -6.35
N LEU A 9 -15.43 52.94 -7.18
CA LEU A 9 -15.63 51.56 -6.75
C LEU A 9 -14.28 50.89 -6.55
N THR A 10 -13.84 50.74 -5.30
CA THR A 10 -12.61 50.00 -4.96
C THR A 10 -12.97 48.53 -4.77
N ILE A 11 -12.59 47.67 -5.72
CA ILE A 11 -12.78 46.23 -5.64
C ILE A 11 -11.66 45.62 -4.78
N LEU A 12 -12.01 45.08 -3.62
CA LEU A 12 -11.10 44.27 -2.80
C LEU A 12 -11.02 42.87 -3.41
N ILE A 13 -9.87 42.50 -3.97
CA ILE A 13 -9.62 41.14 -4.43
C ILE A 13 -9.26 40.30 -3.20
N LEU A 14 -10.20 39.46 -2.76
CA LEU A 14 -9.96 38.48 -1.71
C LEU A 14 -9.12 37.33 -2.31
N SER A 15 -7.84 37.25 -1.94
CA SER A 15 -6.98 36.14 -2.31
C SER A 15 -7.45 34.86 -1.62
N ILE A 16 -8.27 34.08 -2.31
CA ILE A 16 -8.62 32.72 -1.87
C ILE A 16 -7.33 31.90 -1.98
N GLY A 17 -6.68 31.65 -0.84
CA GLY A 17 -5.57 30.73 -0.74
C GLY A 17 -6.05 29.35 -1.18
N VAL A 18 -5.65 28.93 -2.38
CA VAL A 18 -5.91 27.58 -2.87
C VAL A 18 -5.10 26.62 -2.01
N CYS A 19 -5.74 26.04 -1.00
CA CYS A 19 -5.20 24.89 -0.30
C CYS A 19 -5.31 23.71 -1.26
N THR A 20 -4.27 23.48 -2.07
CA THR A 20 -4.20 22.27 -2.88
C THR A 20 -4.01 21.10 -1.94
N ILE A 21 -5.10 20.42 -1.60
CA ILE A 21 -5.03 19.06 -1.06
C ILE A 21 -4.48 18.20 -2.19
N ARG A 22 -3.16 18.04 -2.22
CA ARG A 22 -2.51 17.11 -3.16
C ARG A 22 -2.77 15.70 -2.65
N CYS A 23 -3.80 15.07 -3.20
CA CYS A 23 -3.98 13.64 -3.11
C CYS A 23 -2.85 13.00 -3.93
N SER A 24 -1.73 12.66 -3.29
CA SER A 24 -0.66 11.91 -3.96
C SER A 24 -1.18 10.52 -4.27
N SER A 25 -1.42 10.23 -5.54
CA SER A 25 -1.72 8.88 -6.03
C SER A 25 -0.47 8.00 -6.11
N SER A 26 0.72 8.57 -5.94
CA SER A 26 1.99 7.83 -5.86
C SER A 26 2.35 7.52 -4.41
N MET A 27 2.90 6.32 -4.20
CA MET A 27 3.50 5.93 -2.93
C MET A 27 4.54 6.98 -2.50
N GLN A 28 4.43 7.41 -1.25
CA GLN A 28 5.28 8.45 -0.68
C GLN A 28 6.60 7.82 -0.24
N TRP A 29 7.73 8.39 -0.64
CA TRP A 29 9.04 7.93 -0.19
C TRP A 29 9.19 8.17 1.31
N LEU A 30 9.57 7.12 2.03
CA LEU A 30 9.85 7.17 3.46
C LEU A 30 11.36 7.27 3.69
N HIS A 31 11.75 8.02 4.72
CA HIS A 31 13.13 8.14 5.15
C HIS A 31 13.23 8.25 6.68
N VAL A 32 14.42 8.04 7.23
CA VAL A 32 14.68 8.20 8.66
C VAL A 32 15.16 9.62 8.93
N VAL A 33 14.49 10.31 9.84
CA VAL A 33 14.95 11.58 10.40
C VAL A 33 15.69 11.30 11.69
N GLN A 34 16.93 11.77 11.79
CA GLN A 34 17.73 11.73 13.01
C GLN A 34 17.83 13.16 13.58
N PRO A 35 17.00 13.52 14.56
CA PRO A 35 17.11 14.82 15.22
C PRO A 35 18.41 14.91 16.01
N ASN A 36 18.87 16.14 16.25
CA ASN A 36 20.09 16.39 17.01
C ASN A 36 19.97 15.76 18.41
N LEU A 37 20.83 14.77 18.70
CA LEU A 37 20.72 13.86 19.85
C LEU A 37 20.76 14.56 21.22
N THR A 38 21.23 15.81 21.25
CA THR A 38 21.30 16.64 22.46
C THR A 38 19.94 17.00 23.06
N ALA A 39 18.84 16.79 22.32
CA ALA A 39 17.48 17.10 22.78
C ALA A 39 16.70 15.87 23.28
N GLY A 40 17.30 14.67 23.33
CA GLY A 40 16.60 13.45 23.76
C GLY A 40 15.51 12.97 22.79
N HIS A 41 15.51 13.46 21.55
CA HIS A 41 14.60 13.01 20.51
C HIS A 41 15.13 11.73 19.86
N TYR A 42 14.28 10.71 19.71
CA TYR A 42 14.59 9.50 18.96
C TYR A 42 14.47 9.72 17.45
N GLY A 43 15.18 8.90 16.68
CA GLY A 43 14.97 8.85 15.23
C GLY A 43 13.57 8.37 14.90
N TYR A 44 12.98 8.90 13.83
CA TYR A 44 11.63 8.56 13.39
C TYR A 44 11.54 8.43 11.87
N ILE A 45 10.49 7.76 11.39
CA ILE A 45 10.22 7.64 9.96
C ILE A 45 9.40 8.86 9.53
N ALA A 46 9.80 9.50 8.44
CA ALA A 46 9.07 10.60 7.83
C ALA A 46 8.85 10.36 6.34
N ASP A 47 7.81 10.99 5.79
CA ASP A 47 7.63 11.10 4.34
C ASP A 47 8.40 12.29 3.75
N GLU A 48 8.33 12.47 2.43
CA GLU A 48 9.00 13.56 1.69
C GLU A 48 8.62 14.98 2.17
N TYR A 49 7.49 15.15 2.86
CA TYR A 49 7.04 16.44 3.39
C TYR A 49 7.47 16.66 4.85
N GLY A 50 8.24 15.73 5.43
CA GLY A 50 8.71 15.79 6.82
C GLY A 50 7.64 15.42 7.85
N ARG A 51 6.51 14.82 7.43
CA ARG A 51 5.48 14.37 8.36
C ARG A 51 5.93 13.07 9.00
N HIS A 52 5.80 12.95 10.34
CA HIS A 52 6.08 11.70 11.05
C HIS A 52 5.08 10.62 10.62
N VAL A 53 5.59 9.48 10.17
CA VAL A 53 4.82 8.29 9.78
C VAL A 53 4.99 7.20 10.82
N ILE A 54 3.88 6.75 11.41
CA ILE A 54 3.83 5.56 12.25
C ILE A 54 3.38 4.39 11.38
N LEU A 55 4.23 3.39 11.23
CA LEU A 55 3.92 2.17 10.49
C LEU A 55 3.20 1.18 11.43
N ARG A 56 1.91 0.94 11.18
CA ARG A 56 1.08 -0.04 11.88
C ARG A 56 0.69 -1.10 10.88
N GLY A 57 1.09 -2.33 11.12
CA GLY A 57 0.94 -3.37 10.12
C GLY A 57 0.63 -4.74 10.64
N VAL A 58 0.46 -5.63 9.68
CA VAL A 58 0.25 -7.06 9.84
C VAL A 58 1.29 -7.82 9.00
N ASP A 59 1.63 -9.02 9.42
CA ASP A 59 2.40 -9.95 8.61
C ASP A 59 1.49 -10.59 7.55
N VAL A 60 1.99 -10.70 6.33
CA VAL A 60 1.34 -11.39 5.20
C VAL A 60 2.35 -12.34 4.61
N GLU A 61 2.01 -13.61 4.49
CA GLU A 61 2.93 -14.64 4.00
C GLU A 61 2.68 -14.89 2.51
N THR A 62 3.77 -14.96 1.73
CA THR A 62 3.70 -15.26 0.29
C THR A 62 3.71 -16.75 -0.01
N GLU A 63 4.15 -17.54 0.96
CA GLU A 63 4.23 -18.99 0.88
C GLU A 63 4.03 -19.58 2.27
N GLN A 64 3.38 -20.74 2.33
CA GLN A 64 3.07 -21.40 3.58
C GLN A 64 4.27 -22.19 4.11
N ARG A 65 4.50 -22.09 5.42
CA ARG A 65 5.50 -22.89 6.12
C ARG A 65 5.21 -24.40 6.02
N ASN A 66 6.27 -25.20 5.96
CA ASN A 66 6.27 -26.67 6.16
C ASN A 66 5.57 -27.55 5.10
N ILE A 67 5.67 -27.23 3.80
CA ILE A 67 5.10 -28.10 2.75
C ILE A 67 6.22 -28.86 2.03
N PRO A 68 6.05 -30.17 1.75
CA PRO A 68 6.99 -30.94 0.95
C PRO A 68 7.19 -30.29 -0.44
N ALA A 69 8.40 -30.38 -0.98
CA ALA A 69 8.81 -29.75 -2.24
C ALA A 69 8.10 -30.27 -3.50
N ASP A 70 7.09 -31.14 -3.36
CA ASP A 70 6.36 -31.81 -4.45
C ASP A 70 5.00 -31.20 -4.79
N GLN A 71 4.57 -30.15 -4.08
CA GLN A 71 3.34 -29.43 -4.40
C GLN A 71 3.62 -28.16 -5.20
N ASP A 72 2.85 -27.96 -6.27
CA ASP A 72 2.84 -26.80 -7.19
C ASP A 72 2.88 -25.46 -6.44
N ARG A 73 4.09 -25.02 -6.09
CA ARG A 73 4.36 -23.81 -5.32
C ARG A 73 5.53 -23.02 -5.91
N PRO A 74 5.42 -21.68 -5.96
CA PRO A 74 4.24 -20.87 -5.61
C PRO A 74 3.00 -21.18 -6.47
N ILE A 75 1.80 -20.89 -5.95
CA ILE A 75 0.56 -21.05 -6.73
C ILE A 75 0.72 -20.19 -8.00
N ASP A 76 0.46 -20.79 -9.17
CA ASP A 76 0.58 -20.12 -10.47
C ASP A 76 -0.21 -18.77 -10.44
N PRO A 77 0.44 -17.62 -10.69
CA PRO A 77 -0.20 -16.31 -10.67
C PRO A 77 -1.45 -16.21 -11.56
N SER A 78 -1.54 -16.99 -12.64
CA SER A 78 -2.72 -17.04 -13.52
C SER A 78 -3.98 -17.56 -12.82
N LEU A 79 -3.84 -18.28 -11.71
CA LEU A 79 -4.97 -18.71 -10.89
C LEU A 79 -5.61 -17.55 -10.12
N TYR A 80 -4.88 -16.44 -9.93
CA TYR A 80 -5.34 -15.22 -9.26
C TYR A 80 -5.93 -14.16 -10.21
N ASP A 81 -5.97 -14.42 -11.53
CA ASP A 81 -6.41 -13.46 -12.55
C ASP A 81 -7.87 -13.01 -12.34
N GLY A 82 -8.05 -11.86 -11.66
CA GLY A 82 -9.35 -11.30 -11.29
C GLY A 82 -10.18 -12.14 -10.30
N ARG A 83 -9.57 -13.14 -9.65
CA ARG A 83 -10.26 -14.05 -8.72
C ARG A 83 -9.30 -14.54 -7.64
N CYS A 84 -9.84 -15.00 -6.53
CA CYS A 84 -9.05 -15.64 -5.48
C CYS A 84 -9.17 -17.17 -5.62
N PRO A 85 -8.06 -17.92 -5.61
CA PRO A 85 -8.11 -19.37 -5.56
C PRO A 85 -8.90 -19.86 -4.33
N SER A 86 -9.61 -20.97 -4.46
CA SER A 86 -10.37 -21.54 -3.35
C SER A 86 -9.44 -21.95 -2.21
N ASN A 87 -9.85 -21.68 -0.97
CA ASN A 87 -9.20 -22.23 0.21
C ASN A 87 -9.18 -23.76 0.11
N ASN A 88 -8.04 -24.36 0.43
CA ASN A 88 -7.87 -25.81 0.51
C ASN A 88 -7.43 -26.16 1.93
N ASN A 89 -7.98 -27.21 2.52
CA ASN A 89 -7.59 -27.66 3.86
C ASN A 89 -6.19 -28.30 3.91
N VAL A 90 -5.60 -28.60 2.75
CA VAL A 90 -4.18 -28.99 2.62
C VAL A 90 -3.26 -27.80 2.88
N TYR A 91 -3.77 -26.58 2.70
CA TYR A 91 -3.03 -25.36 2.88
C TYR A 91 -3.14 -24.87 4.32
N GLN A 92 -2.02 -24.83 5.05
CA GLN A 92 -2.00 -24.27 6.40
C GLN A 92 -2.34 -22.78 6.41
N GLU A 93 -2.05 -22.09 5.30
CA GLU A 93 -2.29 -20.66 5.14
C GLU A 93 -3.09 -20.42 3.85
N PRO A 94 -4.24 -19.74 3.90
CA PRO A 94 -5.07 -19.49 2.73
C PRO A 94 -4.36 -18.57 1.72
N PRO A 95 -4.76 -18.58 0.44
CA PRO A 95 -4.26 -17.64 -0.56
C PRO A 95 -4.54 -16.19 -0.13
N THR A 96 -3.53 -15.32 -0.11
CA THR A 96 -3.76 -13.86 0.02
C THR A 96 -4.11 -13.25 -1.33
N CYS A 97 -5.16 -12.44 -1.40
CA CYS A 97 -5.75 -11.98 -2.66
C CYS A 97 -5.97 -10.46 -2.70
N ASP A 98 -5.80 -9.88 -3.90
CA ASP A 98 -6.17 -8.50 -4.25
C ASP A 98 -6.90 -8.48 -5.59
N ILE A 99 -8.21 -8.74 -5.57
CA ILE A 99 -8.98 -8.87 -6.81
C ILE A 99 -9.38 -7.52 -7.44
N ASP A 100 -9.15 -6.41 -6.73
CA ASP A 100 -9.42 -5.05 -7.23
C ASP A 100 -8.13 -4.25 -7.45
N TYR A 101 -7.00 -4.95 -7.59
CA TYR A 101 -5.74 -4.35 -7.96
C TYR A 101 -5.91 -3.38 -9.15
N GLY A 102 -5.36 -2.18 -9.02
CA GLY A 102 -5.44 -1.15 -10.06
C GLY A 102 -6.77 -0.37 -10.19
N LYS A 103 -7.85 -0.77 -9.50
CA LYS A 103 -9.14 -0.05 -9.56
C LYS A 103 -9.13 1.28 -8.79
N GLY A 104 -8.11 1.50 -7.95
CA GLY A 104 -7.94 2.68 -7.13
C GLY A 104 -8.73 2.61 -5.81
N MET A 105 -8.26 3.35 -4.80
CA MET A 105 -8.71 3.20 -3.39
C MET A 105 -10.22 3.34 -3.17
N TYR A 106 -10.94 4.06 -4.04
CA TYR A 106 -12.38 4.30 -3.90
C TYR A 106 -13.25 3.33 -4.71
N ASN A 107 -12.66 2.45 -5.51
CA ASN A 107 -13.37 1.44 -6.32
C ASN A 107 -12.93 0.02 -5.93
N ILE A 108 -12.67 -0.21 -4.64
CA ILE A 108 -12.35 -1.52 -4.07
C ILE A 108 -13.56 -2.04 -3.28
N ASN A 109 -13.77 -3.35 -3.32
CA ASN A 109 -14.68 -4.04 -2.43
C ASN A 109 -13.90 -4.50 -1.19
N ASP A 110 -14.18 -3.92 -0.02
CA ASP A 110 -13.54 -4.27 1.25
C ASP A 110 -14.44 -5.10 2.18
N GLU A 111 -15.54 -5.67 1.64
CA GLU A 111 -16.42 -6.58 2.37
C GLU A 111 -15.71 -7.90 2.68
N TRP A 112 -16.15 -8.58 3.75
CA TRP A 112 -15.51 -9.81 4.24
C TRP A 112 -15.48 -10.97 3.23
N TYR A 113 -16.39 -10.97 2.25
CA TYR A 113 -16.51 -11.98 1.19
C TYR A 113 -15.88 -11.53 -0.14
N SER A 114 -15.23 -10.36 -0.17
CA SER A 114 -14.64 -9.79 -1.38
C SER A 114 -13.43 -10.56 -1.89
N HIS A 115 -12.75 -11.33 -1.03
CA HIS A 115 -11.41 -11.85 -1.30
C HIS A 115 -10.40 -10.76 -1.70
N ASN A 116 -10.59 -9.55 -1.16
CA ASN A 116 -9.66 -8.45 -1.27
C ASN A 116 -9.01 -8.20 0.09
N ASP A 117 -8.00 -9.02 0.41
CA ASP A 117 -7.39 -9.05 1.73
C ASP A 117 -6.68 -7.74 2.05
N PHE A 118 -5.99 -7.13 1.07
CA PHE A 118 -5.33 -5.83 1.28
C PHE A 118 -6.33 -4.68 1.45
N ALA A 119 -7.49 -4.72 0.79
CA ALA A 119 -8.56 -3.77 1.07
C ALA A 119 -9.10 -3.91 2.49
N GLN A 120 -9.30 -5.14 2.96
CA GLN A 120 -9.75 -5.41 4.34
C GLN A 120 -8.70 -4.99 5.39
N ILE A 121 -7.42 -5.29 5.16
CA ILE A 121 -6.31 -4.85 6.02
C ILE A 121 -6.29 -3.31 6.12
N ARG A 122 -6.44 -2.62 4.98
CA ARG A 122 -6.52 -1.15 4.92
C ARG A 122 -7.75 -0.61 5.66
N ARG A 123 -8.91 -1.26 5.52
CA ARG A 123 -10.15 -0.90 6.22
C ARG A 123 -9.98 -0.91 7.74
N TRP A 124 -9.16 -1.81 8.27
CA TRP A 124 -8.85 -1.89 9.70
C TRP A 124 -7.83 -0.83 10.18
N GLY A 125 -7.31 0.01 9.27
CA GLY A 125 -6.41 1.11 9.59
C GLY A 125 -4.93 0.75 9.59
N PHE A 126 -4.56 -0.44 9.11
CA PHE A 126 -3.17 -0.78 8.85
C PHE A 126 -2.66 -0.04 7.60
N ASN A 127 -1.42 0.45 7.68
CA ASN A 127 -0.79 1.24 6.61
C ASN A 127 0.53 0.65 6.12
N VAL A 128 0.92 -0.51 6.63
CA VAL A 128 2.04 -1.29 6.15
C VAL A 128 1.68 -2.77 6.26
N ILE A 129 2.21 -3.58 5.34
CA ILE A 129 2.30 -5.02 5.51
C ILE A 129 3.77 -5.41 5.61
N ARG A 130 4.06 -6.40 6.43
CA ARG A 130 5.34 -7.09 6.37
C ARG A 130 5.14 -8.34 5.52
N LEU A 131 5.60 -8.26 4.28
CA LEU A 131 5.52 -9.36 3.33
C LEU A 131 6.62 -10.38 3.64
N CYS A 132 6.24 -11.54 4.18
CA CYS A 132 7.15 -12.63 4.49
C CYS A 132 7.48 -13.41 3.22
N LEU A 133 8.75 -13.37 2.82
CA LEU A 133 9.28 -14.07 1.66
C LEU A 133 10.01 -15.35 2.05
N SER A 134 9.97 -16.35 1.18
CA SER A 134 10.64 -17.64 1.31
C SER A 134 11.85 -17.68 0.38
N TRP A 135 13.05 -17.81 0.97
CA TRP A 135 14.29 -17.90 0.19
C TRP A 135 14.31 -19.15 -0.69
N SER A 136 13.82 -20.28 -0.19
CA SER A 136 13.76 -21.53 -0.94
C SER A 136 12.79 -21.47 -2.12
N ALA A 137 11.74 -20.64 -2.08
CA ALA A 137 10.90 -20.40 -3.24
C ALA A 137 11.50 -19.37 -4.21
N LEU A 138 12.17 -18.35 -3.68
CA LEU A 138 12.85 -17.34 -4.49
C LEU A 138 14.04 -17.93 -5.26
N GLU A 139 14.87 -18.73 -4.60
CA GLU A 139 16.06 -19.40 -5.15
C GLU A 139 15.99 -20.91 -4.85
N PRO A 140 15.22 -21.70 -5.63
CA PRO A 140 15.05 -23.14 -5.38
C PRO A 140 16.35 -23.94 -5.55
N THR A 141 17.25 -23.45 -6.40
CA THR A 141 18.61 -23.98 -6.55
C THR A 141 19.59 -22.83 -6.67
N PRO A 142 20.84 -22.97 -6.20
CA PRO A 142 21.81 -21.88 -6.18
C PRO A 142 21.98 -21.21 -7.56
N GLY A 143 21.84 -19.89 -7.59
CA GLY A 143 21.94 -19.06 -8.80
C GLY A 143 20.70 -19.07 -9.70
N ASN A 144 19.66 -19.83 -9.38
CA ASN A 144 18.43 -19.89 -10.17
C ASN A 144 17.26 -19.26 -9.40
N TYR A 145 16.83 -18.09 -9.87
CA TYR A 145 15.72 -17.35 -9.27
C TYR A 145 14.39 -17.69 -9.94
N SER A 146 13.36 -17.97 -9.13
CA SER A 146 12.02 -18.30 -9.61
C SER A 146 11.29 -17.06 -10.14
N LYS A 147 11.13 -16.99 -11.47
CA LYS A 147 10.34 -15.93 -12.12
C LYS A 147 8.89 -15.95 -11.67
N MET A 148 8.29 -17.13 -11.56
CA MET A 148 6.91 -17.32 -11.10
C MET A 148 6.71 -16.79 -9.68
N TYR A 149 7.71 -16.97 -8.79
CA TYR A 149 7.65 -16.42 -7.44
C TYR A 149 7.74 -14.89 -7.43
N LEU A 150 8.62 -14.31 -8.26
CA LEU A 150 8.72 -12.86 -8.38
C LEU A 150 7.44 -12.24 -8.97
N GLU A 151 6.84 -12.85 -10.00
CA GLU A 151 5.55 -12.43 -10.56
C GLU A 151 4.43 -12.47 -9.51
N ARG A 152 4.45 -13.45 -8.62
CA ARG A 152 3.49 -13.53 -7.51
C ARG A 152 3.71 -12.44 -6.45
N VAL A 153 4.95 -12.04 -6.20
CA VAL A 153 5.30 -10.95 -5.28
C VAL A 153 4.95 -9.58 -5.86
N GLU A 154 5.02 -9.42 -7.19
CA GLU A 154 4.68 -8.18 -7.89
C GLU A 154 3.18 -7.87 -7.90
N GLN A 155 2.34 -8.91 -7.91
CA GLN A 155 0.88 -8.81 -7.89
C GLN A 155 0.35 -8.16 -6.60
#